data_AF-A0A1B9DL75-F1
#
_entry.id   AF-A0A1B9DL75-F1
#
_cell.length_a   1.000
_cell.length_b   1.000
_cell.length_c   1.000
_cell.angle_alpha   90.00
_cell.angle_beta   90.00
_cell.angle_gamma   90.00
#
_symmetry.space_group_name_H-M   'P 1'
#
loop_
_entity.id
_entity.type
_entity.pdbx_description
1 polymer ?
#
loop_
_entity_poly.entity_id
_entity_poly.type
_entity_poly.pdbx_seq_one_letter_code
_entity_poly.pdbx_strand_id
1 'polypeptide(L)'
;MQYFQTKDKKYLDVAYEQLKYNKDFVEKGLSGKNSLPIVSLLLNLKKYDELEELLIKNKSINEYSRLNTLNTTRYLKFKDKDLPKAKLYIAESLKMIKDTIDKKPNDSLRYADYFSMRMFLVGKKGALKEVDSMKAVNKRYSDIFYDAILKDAIESYPDEYLPK
;
A
#
# COMPACT_ATOMS: atom_id res chain seq x y z
N MET A 1 -18.03 5.33 4.20
CA MET A 1 -17.53 4.82 5.51
C MET A 1 -17.35 6.00 6.45
N GLN A 2 -18.07 6.03 7.57
CA GLN A 2 -18.10 7.16 8.51
C GLN A 2 -16.73 7.49 9.11
N TYR A 3 -15.81 6.52 9.27
CA TYR A 3 -14.44 6.79 9.70
C TYR A 3 -13.68 7.73 8.76
N PHE A 4 -13.76 7.53 7.44
CA PHE A 4 -13.05 8.41 6.50
C PHE A 4 -13.58 9.85 6.49
N GLN A 5 -14.82 10.05 6.94
CA GLN A 5 -15.47 11.36 7.08
C GLN A 5 -15.18 12.02 8.44
N THR A 6 -15.16 11.23 9.52
CA THR A 6 -15.13 11.75 10.90
C THR A 6 -13.77 11.59 11.59
N LYS A 7 -12.92 10.69 11.08
CA LYS A 7 -11.69 10.19 11.71
C LYS A 7 -11.90 9.59 13.11
N ASP A 8 -13.15 9.29 13.49
CA ASP A 8 -13.49 8.74 14.81
C ASP A 8 -13.25 7.22 14.84
N LYS A 9 -12.33 6.79 15.71
CA LYS A 9 -11.90 5.39 15.86
C LYS A 9 -13.04 4.46 16.23
N LYS A 10 -14.09 4.93 16.90
CA LYS A 10 -15.23 4.06 17.27
C LYS A 10 -15.85 3.37 16.06
N TYR A 11 -15.82 4.02 14.89
CA TYR A 11 -16.36 3.43 13.66
C TYR A 11 -15.47 2.33 13.09
N LEU A 12 -14.16 2.35 13.35
CA LEU A 12 -13.26 1.24 13.02
C LEU A 12 -13.51 0.06 13.95
N ASP A 13 -13.65 0.31 15.26
CA ASP A 13 -13.89 -0.75 16.23
C ASP A 13 -15.22 -1.47 15.95
N VAL A 14 -16.29 -0.72 15.71
CA VAL A 14 -17.60 -1.29 15.33
C VAL A 14 -17.50 -2.12 14.03
N ALA A 15 -16.80 -1.60 13.02
CA ALA A 15 -16.61 -2.33 11.76
C ALA A 15 -15.82 -3.63 11.97
N TYR A 16 -14.83 -3.62 12.85
CA TYR A 16 -14.03 -4.80 13.18
C TYR A 16 -14.83 -5.83 13.98
N GLU A 17 -15.65 -5.40 14.94
CA GLU A 17 -16.58 -6.29 15.64
C GLU A 17 -17.53 -6.97 14.64
N GLN A 18 -18.14 -6.21 13.73
CA GLN A 18 -19.00 -6.77 12.68
C GLN A 18 -18.26 -7.74 11.76
N LEU A 19 -17.00 -7.45 11.42
CA LEU A 19 -16.18 -8.30 10.56
C LEU A 19 -15.94 -9.67 11.18
N LYS A 20 -15.67 -9.74 12.49
CA LYS A 20 -15.42 -11.01 13.20
C LYS A 20 -16.60 -11.98 13.13
N TYR A 21 -17.82 -11.48 12.98
CA TYR A 21 -19.03 -12.29 12.84
C TYR A 21 -19.50 -12.43 11.39
N ASN A 22 -18.80 -11.83 10.42
CA ASN A 22 -19.15 -11.95 9.02
C ASN A 22 -18.78 -13.35 8.51
N LYS A 23 -19.80 -14.14 8.16
CA LYS A 23 -19.62 -15.54 7.71
C LYS A 23 -18.64 -15.69 6.55
N ASP A 24 -18.73 -14.84 5.53
CA ASP A 24 -17.82 -14.91 4.38
C ASP A 24 -16.37 -14.66 4.77
N PHE A 25 -16.11 -13.69 5.64
CA PHE A 25 -14.76 -13.42 6.15
C PHE A 25 -14.23 -14.57 7.02
N VAL A 26 -15.07 -15.09 7.93
CA VAL A 26 -14.68 -16.21 8.80
C VAL A 26 -14.33 -17.45 8.00
N GLU A 27 -15.12 -17.77 6.96
CA GLU A 27 -14.92 -18.97 6.15
C GLU A 27 -13.82 -18.82 5.10
N LYS A 28 -13.72 -17.64 4.46
CA LYS A 28 -12.89 -17.45 3.25
C LYS A 28 -11.73 -16.47 3.45
N GLY A 29 -11.67 -15.79 4.59
CA GLY A 29 -10.72 -14.71 4.85
C GLY A 29 -10.86 -13.57 3.83
N LEU A 30 -9.73 -13.08 3.32
CA LEU A 30 -9.70 -11.99 2.33
C LEU A 30 -10.17 -12.48 0.95
N SER A 31 -11.45 -12.34 0.61
CA SER A 31 -11.95 -12.79 -0.69
C SER A 31 -12.82 -11.76 -1.41
N GLY A 32 -12.75 -11.78 -2.74
CA GLY A 32 -13.60 -11.00 -3.62
C GLY A 32 -13.49 -9.49 -3.41
N LYS A 33 -14.62 -8.79 -3.52
CA LYS A 33 -14.70 -7.32 -3.47
C LYS A 33 -14.44 -6.74 -2.07
N ASN A 34 -14.50 -7.57 -1.02
CA ASN A 34 -14.39 -7.12 0.37
C ASN A 34 -12.94 -7.05 0.87
N SER A 35 -11.97 -7.60 0.13
CA SER A 35 -10.56 -7.64 0.55
C SER A 35 -9.98 -6.26 0.82
N LEU A 36 -10.21 -5.27 -0.06
CA LEU A 36 -9.66 -3.91 0.09
C LEU A 36 -10.19 -3.17 1.34
N PRO A 37 -11.52 -3.15 1.60
CA PRO A 37 -12.06 -2.64 2.85
C PRO A 37 -11.49 -3.30 4.10
N ILE A 38 -11.32 -4.63 4.09
CA ILE A 38 -10.82 -5.38 5.25
C ILE A 38 -9.34 -5.06 5.50
N VAL A 39 -8.51 -5.08 4.45
CA VAL A 39 -7.10 -4.67 4.54
C VAL A 39 -7.00 -3.26 5.13
N SER A 40 -7.79 -2.33 4.59
CA SER A 40 -7.79 -0.93 5.05
C SER A 40 -8.20 -0.82 6.52
N LEU A 41 -9.23 -1.55 6.96
CA LEU A 41 -9.67 -1.60 8.35
C LEU A 41 -8.56 -2.09 9.27
N LEU A 42 -7.95 -3.24 8.94
CA LEU A 42 -6.91 -3.87 9.76
C LEU A 42 -5.64 -3.00 9.83
N LEU A 43 -5.26 -2.33 8.74
CA LEU A 43 -4.13 -1.39 8.72
C LEU A 43 -4.37 -0.19 9.65
N ASN A 44 -5.56 0.42 9.59
CA ASN A 44 -5.90 1.57 10.45
C ASN A 44 -6.01 1.17 11.94
N LEU A 45 -6.44 -0.05 12.23
CA LEU A 45 -6.45 -0.62 13.58
C LEU A 45 -5.09 -1.19 14.02
N LYS A 46 -4.06 -1.11 13.18
CA LYS A 46 -2.71 -1.63 13.43
C LYS A 46 -2.69 -3.13 13.76
N LYS A 47 -3.65 -3.89 13.24
CA LYS A 47 -3.77 -5.35 13.37
C LYS A 47 -2.81 -6.08 12.40
N TYR A 48 -1.53 -5.74 12.45
CA TYR A 48 -0.56 -6.18 11.45
C TYR A 48 -0.30 -7.69 11.47
N ASP A 49 -0.29 -8.32 12.65
CA ASP A 49 -0.11 -9.77 12.77
C ASP A 49 -1.26 -10.54 12.12
N GLU A 50 -2.49 -10.15 12.43
CA GLU A 50 -3.70 -10.75 11.84
C GLU A 50 -3.73 -10.56 10.31
N LEU A 51 -3.41 -9.36 9.83
CA LEU A 51 -3.36 -9.06 8.41
C LEU A 51 -2.25 -9.85 7.69
N GLU A 52 -1.07 -9.98 8.30
CA GLU A 52 0.03 -10.78 7.76
C GLU A 52 -0.39 -12.25 7.59
N GLU A 53 -1.01 -12.86 8.62
CA GLU A 53 -1.50 -14.23 8.53
C GLU A 53 -2.52 -14.43 7.42
N LEU A 54 -3.49 -13.50 7.32
CA LEU A 54 -4.51 -13.53 6.28
C LEU A 54 -3.87 -13.49 4.89
N LEU A 55 -2.89 -12.61 4.67
CA LEU A 55 -2.21 -12.45 3.38
C LEU A 55 -1.33 -13.67 3.03
N ILE A 56 -0.70 -14.32 4.01
CA ILE A 56 0.10 -15.53 3.78
C ILE A 56 -0.80 -16.71 3.36
N LYS A 57 -1.93 -16.90 4.06
CA LYS A 57 -2.85 -18.02 3.82
C LYS A 57 -3.69 -17.81 2.55
N ASN A 58 -3.87 -16.56 2.12
CA ASN A 58 -4.74 -16.23 1.00
C ASN A 58 -4.16 -16.62 -0.36
N LYS A 59 -4.93 -17.37 -1.16
CA LYS A 59 -4.59 -17.70 -2.56
C LYS A 59 -5.55 -17.10 -3.59
N SER A 60 -6.59 -16.40 -3.14
CA SER A 60 -7.66 -15.88 -4.00
C SER A 60 -7.40 -14.47 -4.52
N ILE A 61 -6.57 -13.69 -3.81
CA ILE A 61 -6.11 -12.38 -4.25
C ILE A 61 -4.97 -12.57 -5.26
N ASN A 62 -4.96 -11.73 -6.29
CA ASN A 62 -3.87 -11.64 -7.24
C ASN A 62 -2.51 -11.54 -6.51
N GLU A 63 -1.56 -12.37 -6.95
CA GLU A 63 -0.27 -12.53 -6.27
C GLU A 63 0.48 -11.20 -6.10
N TYR A 64 0.52 -10.37 -7.14
CA TYR A 64 1.19 -9.07 -7.09
C TYR A 64 0.59 -8.17 -6.00
N SER A 65 -0.73 -8.01 -5.99
CA SER A 65 -1.43 -7.19 -5.00
C SER A 65 -1.26 -7.74 -3.58
N ARG A 66 -1.34 -9.07 -3.43
CA ARG A 66 -1.15 -9.76 -2.16
C ARG A 66 0.25 -9.54 -1.60
N LEU A 67 1.30 -9.75 -2.41
CA LEU A 67 2.69 -9.60 -2.00
C LEU A 67 3.04 -8.15 -1.66
N ASN A 68 2.58 -7.18 -2.46
CA ASN A 68 2.78 -5.76 -2.14
C ASN A 68 2.11 -5.36 -0.82
N THR A 69 0.88 -5.84 -0.59
CA THR A 69 0.17 -5.57 0.67
C THR A 69 0.87 -6.24 1.86
N LEU A 70 1.36 -7.47 1.69
CA LEU A 70 2.08 -8.22 2.72
C LEU A 70 3.37 -7.50 3.12
N ASN A 71 4.15 -7.06 2.14
CA ASN A 71 5.40 -6.36 2.38
C ASN A 71 5.17 -4.99 3.04
N THR A 72 4.12 -4.27 2.63
CA THR A 72 3.71 -3.04 3.31
C THR A 72 3.30 -3.29 4.76
N THR A 73 2.51 -4.34 5.01
CA THR A 73 2.08 -4.74 6.36
C THR A 73 3.28 -5.07 7.24
N ARG A 74 4.24 -5.83 6.72
CA ARG A 74 5.48 -6.17 7.41
C ARG A 74 6.35 -4.94 7.68
N TYR A 75 6.48 -4.04 6.72
CA TYR A 75 7.16 -2.76 6.97
C TYR A 75 6.53 -2.04 8.16
N LEU A 76 5.21 -1.85 8.17
CA LEU A 76 4.51 -1.15 9.25
C LEU A 76 4.64 -1.85 10.61
N LYS A 77 4.67 -3.18 10.62
CA LYS A 77 4.91 -4.00 11.83
C LYS A 77 6.32 -3.82 12.40
N PHE A 78 7.32 -3.65 11.54
CA PHE A 78 8.73 -3.65 11.95
C PHE A 78 9.40 -2.25 11.94
N LYS A 79 8.82 -1.22 11.33
CA LYS A 79 9.50 0.08 11.10
C LYS A 79 10.03 0.75 12.38
N ASP A 80 9.34 0.58 13.50
CA ASP A 80 9.71 1.15 14.80
C ASP A 80 10.57 0.20 15.67
N LYS A 81 10.75 -1.06 15.24
CA LYS A 81 11.47 -2.10 15.98
C LYS A 81 12.80 -2.48 15.31
N ASP A 82 12.79 -2.60 13.99
CA ASP A 82 13.90 -3.03 13.15
C ASP A 82 13.71 -2.40 11.75
N LEU A 83 14.12 -1.14 11.65
CA LEU A 83 14.01 -0.36 10.41
C LEU A 83 14.78 -1.00 9.24
N PRO A 84 16.03 -1.51 9.41
CA PRO A 84 16.72 -2.23 8.34
C PRO A 84 15.89 -3.39 7.78
N LYS A 85 15.33 -4.25 8.64
CA LYS A 85 14.47 -5.35 8.21
C LYS A 85 13.18 -4.86 7.55
N ALA A 86 12.54 -3.83 8.11
CA ALA A 86 11.35 -3.25 7.52
C ALA A 86 11.61 -2.77 6.08
N LYS A 87 12.74 -2.08 5.85
CA LYS A 87 13.14 -1.59 4.52
C LYS A 87 13.38 -2.71 3.50
N LEU A 88 13.80 -3.91 3.93
CA LEU A 88 13.96 -5.05 3.03
C LEU A 88 12.64 -5.46 2.38
N TYR A 89 11.53 -5.48 3.13
CA TYR A 89 10.22 -5.81 2.57
C TYR A 89 9.79 -4.81 1.49
N ILE A 90 10.06 -3.52 1.69
CA ILE A 90 9.78 -2.50 0.66
C ILE A 90 10.70 -2.67 -0.55
N ALA A 91 11.97 -3.04 -0.34
CA ALA A 91 12.90 -3.32 -1.43
C ALA A 91 12.44 -4.52 -2.29
N GLU A 92 11.89 -5.57 -1.68
CA GLU A 92 11.29 -6.71 -2.38
C GLU A 92 10.11 -6.27 -3.27
N SER A 93 9.22 -5.43 -2.74
CA SER A 93 8.11 -4.85 -3.52
C SER A 93 8.63 -4.00 -4.68
N LEU A 94 9.61 -3.12 -4.45
CA LEU A 94 10.21 -2.30 -5.51
C LEU A 94 10.83 -3.15 -6.62
N LYS A 95 11.50 -4.26 -6.26
CA LYS A 95 12.05 -5.20 -7.24
C LYS A 95 10.95 -5.81 -8.11
N MET A 96 9.89 -6.34 -7.49
CA MET A 96 8.76 -6.93 -8.21
C MET A 96 8.04 -5.91 -9.12
N ILE A 97 7.86 -4.67 -8.64
CA ILE A 97 7.24 -3.59 -9.42
C ILE A 97 8.12 -3.25 -10.62
N LYS A 98 9.43 -3.09 -10.42
CA LYS A 98 10.38 -2.78 -11.48
C LYS A 98 10.42 -3.88 -12.55
N ASP A 99 10.50 -5.14 -12.13
CA ASP A 99 10.45 -6.29 -13.05
C ASP A 99 9.15 -6.30 -13.89
N THR A 100 8.05 -5.80 -13.32
CA THR A 100 6.76 -5.66 -14.02
C THR A 100 6.77 -4.51 -15.02
N ILE A 101 7.31 -3.34 -14.64
CA ILE A 101 7.48 -2.17 -15.52
C ILE A 101 8.36 -2.53 -16.71
N ASP A 102 9.49 -3.20 -16.47
CA ASP A 102 10.45 -3.56 -17.51
C ASP A 102 9.82 -4.54 -18.53
N LYS A 103 8.97 -5.46 -18.07
CA LYS A 103 8.21 -6.38 -18.94
C LYS A 103 7.06 -5.70 -19.70
N LYS A 104 6.44 -4.67 -19.11
CA LYS A 104 5.27 -3.97 -19.67
C LYS A 104 5.45 -2.46 -19.59
N PRO A 105 6.36 -1.88 -20.39
CA PRO A 105 6.77 -0.49 -20.20
C PRO A 105 5.70 0.54 -20.63
N ASN A 106 4.62 0.10 -21.27
CA ASN A 106 3.43 0.92 -21.55
C ASN A 106 2.42 0.96 -20.39
N ASP A 107 2.56 0.12 -19.36
CA ASP A 107 1.71 0.12 -18.16
C ASP A 107 2.19 1.21 -17.19
N SER A 108 1.87 2.46 -17.53
CA SER A 108 2.31 3.64 -16.78
C SER A 108 1.79 3.66 -15.34
N LEU A 109 0.67 2.99 -15.05
CA LEU A 109 0.07 2.92 -13.72
C LEU A 109 0.97 2.23 -12.69
N ARG A 110 1.91 1.38 -13.13
CA ARG A 110 2.89 0.73 -12.23
C ARG A 110 3.86 1.69 -11.57
N TYR A 111 4.05 2.88 -12.14
CA TYR A 111 4.83 3.91 -11.46
C TYR A 111 4.11 4.46 -10.22
N ALA A 112 2.77 4.44 -10.17
CA ALA A 112 2.06 4.81 -8.95
C ALA A 112 2.35 3.83 -7.81
N ASP A 113 2.36 2.52 -8.10
CA ASP A 113 2.79 1.49 -7.15
C ASP A 113 4.26 1.70 -6.73
N TYR A 114 5.14 1.99 -7.70
CA TYR A 114 6.56 2.25 -7.47
C TYR A 114 6.78 3.42 -6.50
N PHE A 115 6.21 4.58 -6.81
CA PHE A 115 6.38 5.78 -5.98
C PHE A 115 5.67 5.65 -4.64
N SER A 116 4.57 4.89 -4.56
CA SER A 116 3.96 4.52 -3.28
C SER A 116 4.93 3.76 -2.38
N MET A 117 5.67 2.80 -2.95
CA MET A 117 6.71 2.09 -2.20
C MET A 117 7.91 2.99 -1.87
N ARG A 118 8.32 3.90 -2.77
CA ARG A 118 9.40 4.87 -2.50
C ARG A 118 9.07 5.77 -1.31
N MET A 119 7.83 6.18 -1.11
CA MET A 119 7.43 6.98 0.05
C MET A 119 7.81 6.34 1.39
N PHE A 120 7.73 5.01 1.51
CA PHE A 120 8.15 4.30 2.74
C PHE A 120 9.66 4.34 3.00
N LEU A 121 10.47 4.65 1.98
CA LEU A 121 11.93 4.73 2.10
C LEU A 121 12.44 6.15 2.22
N VAL A 122 11.87 7.09 1.46
CA VAL A 122 12.39 8.46 1.31
C VAL A 122 11.39 9.54 1.72
N GLY A 123 10.21 9.16 2.22
CA GLY A 123 9.12 10.08 2.54
C GLY A 123 8.52 10.74 1.29
N LYS A 124 7.47 11.55 1.49
CA LYS A 124 6.79 12.26 0.39
C LYS A 124 7.73 13.18 -0.37
N LYS A 125 8.48 14.03 0.35
CA LYS A 125 9.39 15.01 -0.26
C LYS A 125 10.47 14.35 -1.11
N GLY A 126 10.99 13.20 -0.67
CA GLY A 126 11.94 12.41 -1.45
C GLY A 126 11.29 11.83 -2.70
N ALA A 127 10.11 11.22 -2.57
CA ALA A 127 9.38 10.65 -3.69
C ALA A 127 9.01 11.70 -4.75
N LEU A 128 8.56 12.90 -4.34
CA LEU A 128 8.26 14.01 -5.26
C LEU A 128 9.49 14.42 -6.07
N LYS A 129 10.67 14.56 -5.43
CA LYS A 129 11.92 14.85 -6.13
C LYS A 129 12.31 13.76 -7.14
N GLU A 130 12.02 12.50 -6.83
CA GLU A 130 12.26 11.40 -7.77
C GLU A 130 11.29 11.45 -8.95
N VAL A 131 10.03 11.83 -8.75
CA VAL A 131 9.07 12.08 -9.84
C VAL A 131 9.55 13.23 -10.73
N ASP A 132 10.00 14.34 -10.15
CA ASP A 132 10.57 15.47 -10.92
C ASP A 132 11.79 15.05 -11.73
N SER A 133 12.69 14.26 -11.12
CA SER A 133 13.88 13.72 -11.81
C SER A 133 13.48 12.82 -12.97
N MET A 134 12.46 11.96 -12.78
CA MET A 134 11.93 11.11 -13.84
C MET A 134 11.29 11.93 -14.97
N LYS A 135 10.49 12.96 -14.65
CA LYS A 135 9.87 13.86 -15.63
C LYS A 135 10.91 14.61 -16.47
N ALA A 136 12.05 14.96 -15.88
CA ALA A 136 13.13 15.66 -16.58
C ALA A 136 13.74 14.79 -17.69
N VAL A 137 13.94 13.48 -17.43
CA VAL A 137 14.66 12.57 -18.35
C VAL A 137 13.75 11.71 -19.21
N ASN A 138 12.58 11.33 -18.71
CA ASN A 138 11.63 10.47 -19.40
C ASN A 138 10.50 11.31 -19.98
N LYS A 139 10.49 11.48 -21.31
CA LYS A 139 9.46 12.24 -22.04
C LYS A 139 8.37 11.34 -22.65
N ARG A 140 8.30 10.07 -22.23
CA ARG A 140 7.33 9.10 -22.77
C ARG A 140 5.90 9.39 -22.33
N TYR A 141 5.71 9.91 -21.12
CA TYR A 141 4.39 10.15 -20.54
C TYR A 141 4.07 11.64 -20.56
N SER A 142 2.78 11.97 -20.53
CA SER A 142 2.31 13.36 -20.51
C SER A 142 2.62 14.04 -19.19
N ASP A 143 2.69 15.38 -19.19
CA ASP A 143 2.85 16.14 -17.96
C ASP A 143 1.72 15.87 -16.95
N ILE A 144 0.50 15.62 -17.44
CA ILE A 144 -0.67 15.23 -16.61
C ILE A 144 -0.37 13.97 -15.82
N PHE A 145 0.30 12.98 -16.41
CA PHE A 145 0.66 11.76 -15.70
C PHE A 145 1.62 12.04 -14.55
N TYR A 146 2.63 12.89 -14.76
CA TYR A 146 3.56 13.23 -13.69
C TYR A 146 2.90 14.07 -12.59
N ASP A 147 2.20 15.14 -12.98
CA ASP A 147 1.71 16.12 -12.03
C ASP A 147 0.38 15.70 -11.39
N ALA A 148 -0.63 15.35 -12.19
CA ALA A 148 -1.98 15.07 -11.69
C ALA A 148 -2.22 13.59 -11.30
N ILE A 149 -1.32 12.67 -11.66
CA ILE A 149 -1.44 11.26 -11.28
C ILE A 149 -0.40 10.90 -10.21
N LEU A 150 0.90 11.09 -10.49
CA LEU A 150 1.93 10.67 -9.56
C LEU A 150 2.08 11.61 -8.35
N LYS A 151 2.18 12.93 -8.57
CA LYS A 151 2.36 13.87 -7.45
C LYS A 151 1.11 13.97 -6.58
N ASP A 152 -0.07 14.09 -7.16
CA ASP A 152 -1.34 14.08 -6.41
C ASP A 152 -1.50 12.82 -5.54
N ALA A 153 -1.14 11.65 -6.07
CA ALA A 153 -1.15 10.41 -5.30
C ALA A 153 -0.17 10.44 -4.11
N ILE A 154 1.03 11.02 -4.29
CA ILE A 154 2.02 11.17 -3.22
C ILE A 154 1.55 12.18 -2.17
N GLU A 155 1.02 13.32 -2.58
CA GLU A 155 0.58 14.39 -1.69
C GLU A 155 -0.61 13.97 -0.82
N SER A 156 -1.58 13.26 -1.43
CA SER A 156 -2.78 12.75 -0.76
C SER A 156 -2.53 11.57 0.19
N TYR A 157 -1.34 10.96 0.15
CA TYR A 157 -1.02 9.82 1.00
C TYR A 157 -0.98 10.18 2.49
N PRO A 158 -1.45 9.35 3.44
CA PRO A 158 -1.40 9.71 4.86
C PRO A 158 0.01 9.67 5.46
N ASP A 159 0.44 10.74 6.14
CA ASP A 159 1.79 10.85 6.72
C ASP A 159 2.04 9.85 7.87
N GLU A 160 0.99 9.39 8.57
CA GLU A 160 1.10 8.45 9.70
C GLU A 160 1.86 7.15 9.35
N TYR A 161 1.78 6.74 8.10
CA TYR A 161 2.39 5.49 7.64
C TYR A 161 3.86 5.66 7.24
N LEU A 162 4.32 6.89 7.00
CA LEU A 162 5.62 7.20 6.40
C LEU A 162 6.71 7.48 7.46
N PRO A 163 8.00 7.38 7.09
CA PRO A 163 9.08 7.89 7.92
C PRO A 163 8.95 9.41 8.10
N LYS A 164 9.30 9.90 9.30
CA LYS A 164 9.38 11.33 9.60
C LYS A 164 10.56 11.99 8.91
#